data_AF-A0A5E4V778-F1
#
_entry.id   AF-A0A5E4V778-F1
#
_cell.length_a   1.000
_cell.length_b   1.000
_cell.length_c   1.000
_cell.angle_alpha   90.00
_cell.angle_beta   90.00
_cell.angle_gamma   90.00
#
_symmetry.space_group_name_H-M   'P 1'
#
loop_
_entity.id
_entity.type
_entity.pdbx_description
1 polymer ?
#
loop_
_entity_poly.entity_id
_entity_poly.type
_entity_poly.pdbx_seq_one_letter_code
_entity_poly.pdbx_strand_id
1 'polypeptide(L)'
;MNWGVTYLQAKRVGWATVAVIGIFSAIPALAEVAKPSFDCSKASSSVERSICASSSLAELDSQLAQAFAAATSRTADKVGLRKDQNKWRATVRDKCRSDECIANAYRERTRALRVSAENGRVLTFPRTGGASLPAKTSVLSSAVLYGTLVFDHDSAGGFIALQVGDRQYKLRYVWDVPEPIQAQIQRLEDSAQLVSVVGDLIVWPDGTKTFDDRSQVTLLVPQK
;
A
#
# COMPACT_ATOMS: atom_id res chain seq x y z
N MET A 1 20.03 -84.00 13.05
CA MET A 1 21.00 -84.63 12.14
C MET A 1 21.46 -83.59 11.11
N ASN A 2 22.63 -83.00 11.36
CA ASN A 2 23.76 -82.74 10.44
C ASN A 2 23.51 -82.92 8.93
N TRP A 3 23.96 -82.12 7.95
CA TRP A 3 25.06 -81.16 7.73
C TRP A 3 24.57 -80.22 6.58
N GLY A 4 25.09 -79.04 6.25
CA GLY A 4 26.47 -78.58 6.18
C GLY A 4 26.49 -77.22 5.47
N VAL A 5 27.33 -76.31 5.98
CA VAL A 5 27.54 -74.97 5.42
C VAL A 5 28.67 -75.04 4.40
N THR A 6 28.45 -74.52 3.20
CA THR A 6 29.52 -74.29 2.22
C THR A 6 29.56 -72.81 1.87
N TYR A 7 30.62 -72.15 2.29
CA TYR A 7 30.97 -70.78 1.89
C TYR A 7 31.56 -70.80 0.48
N LEU A 8 30.99 -69.99 -0.43
CA LEU A 8 31.63 -69.66 -1.70
C LEU A 8 32.16 -68.22 -1.65
N GLN A 9 33.45 -68.12 -1.98
CA GLN A 9 34.30 -66.94 -1.97
C GLN A 9 33.85 -65.90 -3.02
N ALA A 10 34.02 -64.63 -2.64
CA ALA A 10 33.73 -63.44 -3.43
C ALA A 10 34.71 -63.29 -4.62
N LYS A 11 34.18 -62.97 -5.80
CA LYS A 11 34.97 -62.44 -6.94
C LYS A 11 34.76 -60.94 -7.03
N ARG A 12 35.85 -60.18 -6.90
CA ARG A 12 35.88 -58.72 -7.12
C ARG A 12 35.74 -58.44 -8.62
N VAL A 13 34.67 -57.75 -9.02
CA VAL A 13 34.51 -57.20 -10.37
C VAL A 13 34.99 -55.75 -10.31
N GLY A 14 36.03 -55.42 -11.10
CA GLY A 14 36.59 -54.08 -11.19
C GLY A 14 35.65 -53.14 -11.96
N TRP A 15 35.41 -51.95 -11.42
CA TRP A 15 34.57 -50.92 -12.02
C TRP A 15 35.47 -50.02 -12.88
N ALA A 16 35.36 -50.13 -14.21
CA ALA A 16 35.95 -49.14 -15.12
C ALA A 16 35.01 -47.94 -15.21
N THR A 17 35.43 -46.80 -14.68
CA THR A 17 34.68 -45.54 -14.73
C THR A 17 34.73 -44.95 -16.13
N VAL A 18 33.60 -44.90 -16.83
CA VAL A 18 33.42 -44.09 -18.05
C VAL A 18 33.01 -42.68 -17.62
N ALA A 19 33.89 -41.69 -17.82
CA ALA A 19 33.58 -40.29 -17.57
C ALA A 19 32.70 -39.74 -18.69
N VAL A 20 31.39 -39.57 -18.42
CA VAL A 20 30.46 -38.87 -19.31
C VAL A 20 30.60 -37.38 -19.05
N ILE A 21 31.28 -36.66 -19.96
CA ILE A 21 31.37 -35.20 -19.95
C ILE A 21 30.01 -34.65 -20.41
N GLY A 22 29.12 -34.39 -19.47
CA GLY A 22 27.84 -33.73 -19.73
C GLY A 22 28.06 -32.26 -20.07
N ILE A 23 27.82 -31.88 -21.33
CA ILE A 23 27.76 -30.47 -21.74
C ILE A 23 26.44 -29.90 -21.19
N PHE A 24 26.53 -29.22 -20.04
CA PHE A 24 25.45 -28.40 -19.51
C PHE A 24 25.33 -27.14 -20.39
N SER A 25 24.48 -27.19 -21.43
CA SER A 25 24.08 -25.98 -22.14
C SER A 25 23.22 -25.11 -21.22
N ALA A 26 23.80 -24.02 -20.74
CA ALA A 26 23.06 -22.99 -20.02
C ALA A 26 22.06 -22.31 -20.97
N ILE A 27 20.77 -22.59 -20.79
CA ILE A 27 19.71 -21.85 -21.49
C ILE A 27 19.65 -20.46 -20.83
N PRO A 28 19.89 -19.37 -21.58
CA PRO A 28 19.74 -18.03 -21.03
C PRO A 28 18.26 -17.80 -20.68
N ALA A 29 17.99 -17.48 -19.42
CA ALA A 29 16.67 -17.03 -19.00
C ALA A 29 16.38 -15.69 -19.67
N LEU A 30 15.41 -15.67 -20.60
CA LEU A 30 14.88 -14.42 -21.13
C LEU A 30 14.20 -13.69 -19.96
N ALA A 31 14.72 -12.52 -19.60
CA ALA A 31 14.08 -11.66 -18.61
C ALA A 31 12.67 -11.30 -19.09
N GLU A 32 11.65 -11.69 -18.34
CA GLU A 32 10.27 -11.35 -18.63
C GLU A 32 10.13 -9.82 -18.54
N VAL A 33 9.88 -9.17 -19.68
CA VAL A 33 9.66 -7.73 -19.72
C VAL A 33 8.37 -7.46 -18.96
N ALA A 34 8.47 -6.73 -17.85
CA ALA A 34 7.31 -6.33 -17.05
C ALA A 34 6.28 -5.64 -17.95
N LYS A 35 5.05 -6.15 -17.95
CA LYS A 35 3.93 -5.60 -18.72
C LYS A 35 2.98 -4.87 -17.77
N PRO A 36 2.45 -3.70 -18.15
CA PRO A 36 1.42 -3.05 -17.36
C PRO A 36 0.11 -3.84 -17.43
N SER A 37 -0.81 -3.54 -16.52
CA SER A 37 -2.12 -4.18 -16.37
C SER A 37 -3.12 -3.81 -17.47
N PHE A 38 -2.72 -2.98 -18.44
CA PHE A 38 -3.52 -2.55 -19.57
C PHE A 38 -2.79 -2.75 -20.90
N ASP A 39 -3.56 -2.75 -21.98
CA ASP A 39 -3.04 -2.89 -23.34
C ASP A 39 -2.38 -1.59 -23.81
N CYS A 40 -1.05 -1.63 -23.96
CA CYS A 40 -0.27 -0.48 -24.42
C CYS A 40 -0.65 0.05 -25.79
N SER A 41 -1.27 -0.77 -26.66
CA SER A 41 -1.79 -0.29 -27.95
C SER A 41 -2.98 0.67 -27.79
N LYS A 42 -3.62 0.68 -26.61
CA LYS A 42 -4.77 1.52 -26.26
C LYS A 42 -4.40 2.69 -25.34
N ALA A 43 -3.11 2.91 -25.09
CA ALA A 43 -2.63 3.99 -24.24
C ALA A 43 -3.05 5.36 -24.78
N SER A 44 -3.84 6.10 -24.01
CA SER A 44 -4.46 7.36 -24.42
C SER A 44 -3.80 8.57 -23.77
N SER A 45 -3.37 8.46 -22.51
CA SER A 45 -2.73 9.54 -21.77
C SER A 45 -1.20 9.54 -21.90
N SER A 46 -0.57 10.69 -21.61
CA SER A 46 0.90 10.78 -21.53
C SER A 46 1.46 9.84 -20.47
N VAL A 47 0.76 9.72 -19.33
CA VAL A 47 1.13 8.82 -18.24
C VAL A 47 1.05 7.35 -18.67
N GLU A 48 0.00 6.95 -19.39
CA GLU A 48 -0.12 5.59 -19.93
C GLU A 48 1.02 5.26 -20.91
N ARG A 49 1.43 6.21 -21.75
CA ARG A 49 2.59 6.05 -22.62
C ARG A 49 3.91 5.93 -21.83
N SER A 50 4.11 6.73 -20.78
CA SER A 50 5.28 6.58 -19.88
C SER A 50 5.32 5.21 -19.21
N ILE A 51 4.18 4.71 -18.73
CA ILE A 51 4.08 3.38 -18.12
C ILE A 51 4.45 2.29 -19.14
N CYS A 52 3.98 2.40 -20.38
CA CYS A 52 4.30 1.45 -21.44
C CYS A 52 5.76 1.48 -21.89
N ALA A 53 6.44 2.62 -21.77
CA ALA A 53 7.84 2.78 -22.16
C ALA A 53 8.84 2.37 -21.06
N SER A 54 8.39 2.20 -19.81
CA SER A 54 9.24 1.97 -18.65
C SER A 54 8.88 0.66 -17.94
N SER A 55 9.82 -0.28 -17.93
CA SER A 55 9.64 -1.59 -17.26
C SER A 55 9.40 -1.44 -15.76
N SER A 56 10.02 -0.45 -15.10
CA SER A 56 9.83 -0.22 -13.67
C SER A 56 8.44 0.35 -13.35
N LEU A 57 7.90 1.23 -14.21
CA LEU A 57 6.54 1.72 -14.07
C LEU A 57 5.49 0.66 -14.41
N ALA A 58 5.76 -0.17 -15.43
CA ALA A 58 4.92 -1.30 -15.79
C ALA A 58 4.81 -2.32 -14.64
N GLU A 59 5.91 -2.60 -13.95
CA GLU A 59 5.93 -3.45 -12.77
C GLU A 59 5.09 -2.86 -11.63
N LEU A 60 5.25 -1.56 -11.34
CA LEU A 60 4.45 -0.89 -10.32
C LEU A 60 2.95 -0.85 -10.68
N ASP A 61 2.61 -0.71 -11.96
CA ASP A 61 1.23 -0.79 -12.46
C ASP A 61 0.61 -2.17 -12.16
N SER A 62 1.36 -3.23 -12.48
CA SER A 62 0.97 -4.62 -12.24
C SER A 62 0.79 -4.92 -10.75
N GLN A 63 1.70 -4.43 -9.90
CA GLN A 63 1.56 -4.59 -8.44
C GLN A 63 0.32 -3.90 -7.89
N LEU A 64 0.01 -2.69 -8.39
CA LEU A 64 -1.19 -1.96 -8.00
C LEU A 64 -2.46 -2.69 -8.46
N ALA A 65 -2.46 -3.24 -9.68
CA ALA A 65 -3.58 -4.02 -10.20
C ALA A 65 -3.85 -5.27 -9.35
N GLN A 66 -2.80 -5.99 -8.94
CA GLN A 66 -2.91 -7.14 -8.03
C GLN A 66 -3.49 -6.72 -6.67
N ALA A 67 -3.01 -5.62 -6.08
CA ALA A 67 -3.54 -5.10 -4.82
C ALA A 67 -5.02 -4.67 -4.95
N PHE A 68 -5.39 -4.04 -6.07
CA PHE A 68 -6.77 -3.66 -6.35
C PHE A 68 -7.69 -4.88 -6.50
N ALA A 69 -7.23 -5.94 -7.16
CA ALA A 69 -7.97 -7.19 -7.27
C ALA A 69 -8.18 -7.84 -5.90
N ALA A 70 -7.13 -7.90 -5.07
CA ALA A 70 -7.21 -8.41 -3.70
C ALA A 70 -8.20 -7.61 -2.85
N ALA A 71 -8.12 -6.27 -2.87
CA ALA A 71 -9.06 -5.39 -2.16
C ALA A 71 -10.50 -5.59 -2.66
N THR A 72 -10.70 -5.70 -3.97
CA THR A 72 -12.01 -5.91 -4.60
C THR A 72 -12.62 -7.26 -4.21
N SER A 73 -11.80 -8.30 -4.02
CA SER A 73 -12.27 -9.62 -3.61
C SER A 73 -12.78 -9.67 -2.17
N ARG A 74 -12.35 -8.74 -1.32
CA ARG A 74 -12.60 -8.75 0.13
C ARG A 74 -13.58 -7.66 0.59
N THR A 75 -13.70 -6.57 -0.16
CA THR A 75 -14.63 -5.48 0.20
C THR A 75 -16.09 -5.84 -0.06
N ALA A 76 -16.98 -5.41 0.85
CA ALA A 76 -18.42 -5.46 0.63
C ALA A 76 -18.91 -4.41 -0.38
N ASP A 77 -18.20 -3.28 -0.52
CA ASP A 77 -18.56 -2.18 -1.43
C ASP A 77 -17.65 -2.12 -2.68
N LYS A 78 -17.85 -3.08 -3.59
CA LYS A 78 -17.10 -3.15 -4.86
C LYS A 78 -17.34 -1.93 -5.75
N VAL A 79 -18.53 -1.35 -5.69
CA VAL A 79 -18.91 -0.19 -6.53
C VAL A 79 -18.17 1.06 -6.06
N GLY A 80 -18.15 1.31 -4.75
CA GLY A 80 -17.40 2.40 -4.14
C GLY A 80 -15.90 2.29 -4.39
N LEU A 81 -15.31 1.11 -4.18
CA LEU A 81 -13.88 0.89 -4.43
C LEU A 81 -13.50 1.13 -5.90
N ARG A 82 -14.33 0.69 -6.86
CA ARG A 82 -14.11 0.97 -8.29
C ARG A 82 -14.22 2.46 -8.61
N LYS A 83 -15.19 3.15 -8.04
CA LYS A 83 -15.37 4.60 -8.23
C LYS A 83 -14.16 5.37 -7.69
N ASP A 84 -13.67 4.98 -6.51
CA ASP A 84 -12.48 5.57 -5.89
C ASP A 84 -11.22 5.33 -6.74
N GLN A 85 -11.01 4.11 -7.24
CA GLN A 85 -9.89 3.79 -8.13
C GLN A 85 -9.90 4.62 -9.42
N ASN A 86 -11.09 4.79 -10.02
CA ASN A 86 -11.24 5.62 -11.22
C ASN A 86 -10.98 7.11 -10.93
N LYS A 87 -11.46 7.60 -9.78
CA LYS A 87 -11.19 8.97 -9.33
C LYS A 87 -9.69 9.18 -9.12
N TRP A 88 -9.02 8.28 -8.39
CA TRP A 88 -7.59 8.33 -8.15
C TRP A 88 -6.78 8.35 -9.45
N ARG A 89 -7.14 7.53 -10.44
CA ARG A 89 -6.51 7.57 -11.77
C ARG A 89 -6.59 8.97 -12.39
N ALA A 90 -7.78 9.57 -12.40
CA ALA A 90 -8.01 10.86 -13.04
C ALA A 90 -7.41 12.05 -12.28
N THR A 91 -7.41 12.03 -10.95
CA THR A 91 -7.05 13.19 -10.13
C THR A 91 -5.63 13.12 -9.55
N VAL A 92 -5.02 11.94 -9.49
CA VAL A 92 -3.68 11.74 -8.94
C VAL A 92 -2.73 11.25 -10.04
N ARG A 93 -2.94 10.04 -10.55
CA ARG A 93 -2.05 9.41 -11.55
C ARG A 93 -1.92 10.29 -12.80
N ASP A 94 -3.05 10.63 -13.42
CA ASP A 94 -3.08 11.36 -14.71
C ASP A 94 -2.68 12.84 -14.56
N LYS A 95 -2.41 13.32 -13.34
CA LYS A 95 -1.85 14.65 -13.09
C LYS A 95 -0.33 14.66 -13.00
N CYS A 96 0.31 13.48 -12.92
CA CYS A 96 1.76 13.39 -12.88
C CYS A 96 2.43 13.87 -14.18
N ARG A 97 3.58 14.52 -14.01
CA ARG A 97 4.40 15.07 -15.11
C ARG A 97 5.80 14.44 -15.21
N SER A 98 6.10 13.47 -14.36
CA SER A 98 7.37 12.74 -14.33
C SER A 98 7.15 11.29 -13.91
N ASP A 99 8.08 10.41 -14.31
CA ASP A 99 8.07 8.99 -13.95
C ASP A 99 8.18 8.80 -12.43
N GLU A 100 8.95 9.66 -11.75
CA GLU A 100 9.04 9.63 -10.28
C GLU A 100 7.69 9.91 -9.61
N CYS A 101 6.91 10.89 -10.12
CA CYS A 101 5.57 11.16 -9.63
C CYS A 101 4.65 9.95 -9.81
N ILE A 102 4.68 9.32 -11.00
CA ILE A 102 3.88 8.12 -11.30
C ILE A 102 4.26 7.00 -10.33
N ALA A 103 5.56 6.78 -10.13
CA ALA A 103 6.07 5.74 -9.25
C ALA A 103 5.66 5.97 -7.78
N ASN A 104 5.73 7.21 -7.29
CA ASN A 104 5.26 7.57 -5.94
C ASN A 104 3.75 7.33 -5.79
N ALA A 105 2.96 7.84 -6.73
CA ALA A 105 1.51 7.64 -6.73
C ALA A 105 1.13 6.15 -6.72
N TYR A 106 1.85 5.32 -7.49
CA TYR A 106 1.63 3.87 -7.53
C TYR A 106 2.00 3.19 -6.21
N ARG A 107 3.14 3.53 -5.61
CA ARG A 107 3.54 2.98 -4.31
C ARG A 107 2.53 3.31 -3.21
N GLU A 108 2.12 4.58 -3.12
CA GLU A 108 1.13 5.04 -2.13
C GLU A 108 -0.21 4.33 -2.31
N ARG A 109 -0.71 4.29 -3.55
CA ARG A 109 -1.99 3.64 -3.84
C ARG A 109 -1.95 2.15 -3.60
N THR A 110 -0.87 1.49 -4.00
CA THR A 110 -0.67 0.05 -3.75
C THR A 110 -0.66 -0.25 -2.26
N ARG A 111 0.02 0.58 -1.45
CA ARG A 111 0.00 0.45 0.01
C ARG A 111 -1.41 0.58 0.56
N ALA A 112 -2.14 1.63 0.15
CA ALA A 112 -3.52 1.84 0.58
C ALA A 112 -4.41 0.63 0.23
N LEU A 113 -4.32 0.11 -1.01
CA LEU A 113 -5.11 -1.04 -1.46
C LEU A 113 -4.73 -2.35 -0.77
N ARG A 114 -3.44 -2.61 -0.53
CA ARG A 114 -3.01 -3.79 0.24
C ARG A 114 -3.58 -3.74 1.66
N VAL A 115 -3.57 -2.56 2.27
CA VAL A 115 -4.19 -2.40 3.59
C VAL A 115 -5.73 -2.46 3.51
N SER A 116 -6.39 -1.97 2.46
CA SER A 116 -7.83 -2.17 2.26
C SER A 116 -8.20 -3.64 2.09
N ALA A 117 -7.34 -4.42 1.42
CA ALA A 117 -7.53 -5.85 1.28
C ALA A 117 -7.44 -6.55 2.64
N GLU A 118 -6.65 -6.03 3.57
CA GLU A 118 -6.56 -6.56 4.93
C GLU A 118 -7.67 -5.99 5.84
N ASN A 119 -8.11 -4.75 5.59
CA ASN A 119 -8.99 -3.94 6.44
C ASN A 119 -10.03 -3.17 5.61
N GLY A 120 -11.16 -3.80 5.33
CA GLY A 120 -12.49 -3.19 5.17
C GLY A 120 -12.73 -1.90 4.40
N ARG A 121 -12.49 -0.75 5.04
CA ARG A 121 -12.92 0.58 4.56
C ARG A 121 -11.80 1.60 4.69
N VAL A 122 -11.56 2.37 3.62
CA VAL A 122 -10.58 3.45 3.60
C VAL A 122 -11.27 4.79 3.48
N LEU A 123 -10.89 5.75 4.32
CA LEU A 123 -11.40 7.12 4.34
C LEU A 123 -10.23 8.07 4.13
N THR A 124 -10.39 9.03 3.23
CA THR A 124 -9.32 9.96 2.89
C THR A 124 -9.78 11.39 3.12
N PHE A 125 -9.06 12.11 3.96
CA PHE A 125 -9.34 13.49 4.30
C PHE A 125 -8.59 14.42 3.32
N PRO A 126 -9.27 15.43 2.75
CA PRO A 126 -8.64 16.38 1.85
C PRO A 126 -7.69 17.31 2.61
N ARG A 127 -6.72 17.87 1.87
CA ARG A 127 -5.85 18.96 2.33
C ARG A 127 -6.73 20.18 2.68
N THR A 128 -6.77 20.56 3.95
CA THR A 128 -7.53 21.73 4.43
C THR A 128 -6.64 22.81 5.03
N GLY A 129 -5.36 22.52 5.30
CA GLY A 129 -4.43 23.48 5.89
C GLY A 129 -3.84 24.47 4.88
N GLY A 130 -3.84 25.76 5.25
CA GLY A 130 -3.17 26.85 4.51
C GLY A 130 -2.04 27.55 5.26
N ALA A 131 -1.81 27.21 6.53
CA ALA A 131 -0.82 27.89 7.38
C ALA A 131 0.62 27.40 7.12
N SER A 132 1.59 28.31 7.26
CA SER A 132 3.01 27.95 7.29
C SER A 132 3.38 27.30 8.63
N LEU A 133 4.33 26.35 8.61
CA LEU A 133 4.84 25.75 9.84
C LEU A 133 5.80 26.71 10.56
N PRO A 134 5.84 26.69 11.90
CA PRO A 134 6.88 27.38 12.65
C PRO A 134 8.28 26.87 12.32
N ALA A 135 9.28 27.70 12.59
CA ALA A 135 10.68 27.29 12.55
C ALA A 135 10.94 26.12 13.52
N LYS A 136 11.83 25.19 13.14
CA LYS A 136 12.22 23.97 13.89
C LYS A 136 11.17 22.86 13.97
N THR A 137 10.11 22.95 13.18
CA THR A 137 9.14 21.87 13.04
C THR A 137 9.73 20.73 12.20
N SER A 138 9.60 19.49 12.65
CA SER A 138 10.00 18.31 11.87
C SER A 138 8.77 17.66 11.24
N VAL A 139 8.90 17.16 10.01
CA VAL A 139 7.84 16.43 9.30
C VAL A 139 8.30 15.01 9.05
N LEU A 140 7.56 14.04 9.58
CA LEU A 140 7.76 12.63 9.29
C LEU A 140 6.75 12.22 8.22
N SER A 141 7.22 12.04 7.00
CA SER A 141 6.35 11.69 5.88
C SER A 141 5.85 10.25 5.96
N SER A 142 4.58 10.03 5.60
CA SER A 142 3.96 8.69 5.50
C SER A 142 3.98 7.86 6.80
N ALA A 143 3.89 8.51 7.96
CA ALA A 143 3.76 7.86 9.24
C ALA A 143 2.49 6.98 9.28
N VAL A 144 2.61 5.78 9.86
CA VAL A 144 1.47 4.89 10.10
C VAL A 144 1.31 4.69 11.59
N LEU A 145 0.16 5.09 12.12
CA LEU A 145 -0.19 4.94 13.51
C LEU A 145 -1.44 4.06 13.66
N TYR A 146 -1.49 3.24 14.70
CA TYR A 146 -2.59 2.32 14.98
C TYR A 146 -3.21 2.67 16.32
N GLY A 147 -4.53 2.85 16.38
CA GLY A 147 -5.18 3.36 17.58
C GLY A 147 -6.69 3.43 17.49
N THR A 148 -7.33 3.96 18.52
CA THR A 148 -8.79 4.21 18.52
C THR A 148 -9.08 5.66 18.15
N LEU A 149 -10.19 5.90 17.48
CA LEU A 149 -10.65 7.27 17.22
C LEU A 149 -11.35 7.84 18.45
N VAL A 150 -11.01 9.07 18.79
CA VAL A 150 -11.66 9.92 19.80
C VAL A 150 -12.17 11.16 19.08
N PHE A 151 -13.40 11.55 19.35
CA PHE A 151 -14.03 12.73 18.75
C PHE A 151 -14.25 13.75 19.86
N ASP A 152 -13.77 14.96 19.65
CA ASP A 152 -13.87 16.03 20.64
C ASP A 152 -13.79 17.40 19.94
N HIS A 153 -13.89 18.48 20.69
CA HIS A 153 -13.81 19.83 20.17
C HIS A 153 -13.05 20.75 21.14
N ASP A 154 -12.39 21.76 20.58
CA ASP A 154 -11.80 22.86 21.34
C ASP A 154 -12.21 24.21 20.74
N SER A 155 -11.65 25.31 21.26
CA SER A 155 -11.95 26.67 20.78
C SER A 155 -11.58 26.90 19.31
N ALA A 156 -10.75 26.05 18.71
CA ALA A 156 -10.40 26.12 17.29
C ALA A 156 -11.26 25.20 16.42
N GLY A 157 -12.13 24.37 17.01
CA GLY A 157 -13.12 23.54 16.30
C GLY A 157 -13.16 22.09 16.73
N GLY A 158 -14.01 21.31 16.05
CA GLY A 158 -14.06 19.86 16.17
C GLY A 158 -12.75 19.22 15.69
N PHE A 159 -12.33 18.14 16.34
CA PHE A 159 -11.20 17.34 15.90
C PHE A 159 -11.47 15.85 16.10
N ILE A 160 -10.84 15.05 15.25
CA ILE A 160 -10.71 13.61 15.48
C ILE A 160 -9.30 13.40 16.01
N ALA A 161 -9.13 12.69 17.12
CA ALA A 161 -7.83 12.27 17.61
C ALA A 161 -7.67 10.76 17.43
N LEU A 162 -6.48 10.32 17.03
CA LEU A 162 -6.08 8.93 17.15
C LEU A 162 -5.41 8.73 18.51
N GLN A 163 -6.01 7.90 19.36
CA GLN A 163 -5.45 7.48 20.64
C GLN A 163 -4.55 6.25 20.44
N VAL A 164 -3.27 6.38 20.81
CA VAL A 164 -2.26 5.30 20.76
C VAL A 164 -1.61 5.17 22.14
N GLY A 165 -2.04 4.17 22.92
CA GLY A 165 -1.67 4.08 24.34
C GLY A 165 -2.17 5.31 25.10
N ASP A 166 -1.28 6.03 25.79
CA ASP A 166 -1.60 7.26 26.53
C ASP A 166 -1.44 8.55 25.69
N ARG A 167 -1.20 8.43 24.37
CA ARG A 167 -0.95 9.57 23.49
C ARG A 167 -2.09 9.83 22.52
N GLN A 168 -2.37 11.10 22.26
CA GLN A 168 -3.33 11.55 21.24
C GLN A 168 -2.63 12.24 20.09
N TYR A 169 -3.03 11.89 18.87
CA TYR A 169 -2.58 12.50 17.63
C TYR A 169 -3.78 13.16 16.95
N LYS A 170 -3.83 14.49 16.99
CA LYS A 170 -4.98 15.24 16.45
C LYS A 170 -4.96 15.23 14.92
N LEU A 171 -6.15 15.06 14.35
CA LEU A 171 -6.52 15.34 12.98
C LEU A 171 -7.57 16.45 13.06
N ARG A 172 -7.12 17.69 12.86
CA ARG A 172 -8.02 18.85 12.85
C ARG A 172 -8.75 18.90 11.51
N TYR A 173 -10.05 19.15 11.57
CA TYR A 173 -10.82 19.58 10.43
C TYR A 173 -11.43 20.94 10.78
N VAL A 174 -11.22 21.93 9.91
CA VAL A 174 -11.80 23.27 10.11
C VAL A 174 -13.29 23.20 9.77
N TRP A 175 -14.10 24.02 10.43
CA TRP A 175 -15.58 24.10 10.41
C TRP A 175 -16.29 23.95 9.04
N ASP A 176 -15.59 24.08 7.92
CA ASP A 176 -16.08 23.84 6.56
C ASP A 176 -15.73 22.44 6.03
N VAL A 177 -16.17 21.38 6.73
CA VAL A 177 -16.10 20.03 6.17
C VAL A 177 -17.26 19.83 5.19
N PRO A 178 -17.01 19.47 3.91
CA PRO A 178 -18.08 19.18 2.97
C PRO A 178 -19.03 18.09 3.49
N GLU A 179 -20.34 18.24 3.29
CA GLU A 179 -21.38 17.28 3.73
C GLU A 179 -21.04 15.80 3.50
N PRO A 180 -20.49 15.38 2.34
CA PRO A 180 -20.13 13.98 2.12
C PRO A 180 -19.10 13.42 3.11
N ILE A 181 -18.23 14.29 3.62
CA ILE A 181 -17.20 13.94 4.61
C ILE A 181 -17.81 13.96 6.02
N GLN A 182 -18.70 14.91 6.34
CA GLN A 182 -19.41 14.92 7.64
C GLN A 182 -20.20 13.63 7.87
N ALA A 183 -20.93 13.15 6.85
CA ALA A 183 -21.66 11.88 6.94
C ALA A 183 -20.74 10.65 7.12
N GLN A 184 -19.46 10.74 6.71
CA GLN A 184 -18.48 9.70 6.96
C GLN A 184 -17.94 9.76 8.38
N ILE A 185 -17.70 10.96 8.91
CA ILE A 185 -17.27 11.22 10.29
C ILE A 185 -18.33 10.70 11.28
N GLN A 186 -19.61 11.02 11.08
CA GLN A 186 -20.70 10.56 11.96
C GLN A 186 -20.75 9.03 12.06
N ARG A 187 -20.56 8.33 10.94
CA ARG A 187 -20.53 6.86 10.93
C ARG A 187 -19.30 6.26 11.62
N LEU A 188 -18.23 7.03 11.81
CA LEU A 188 -17.08 6.59 12.59
C LEU A 188 -17.33 6.78 14.08
N GLU A 189 -17.92 7.92 14.48
CA GLU A 189 -18.30 8.24 15.87
C GLU A 189 -19.11 7.12 16.52
N ASP A 190 -20.13 6.63 15.83
CA ASP A 190 -21.06 5.63 16.34
C ASP A 190 -20.41 4.24 16.58
N SER A 191 -19.15 4.04 16.18
CA SER A 191 -18.55 2.71 16.06
C SER A 191 -17.31 2.45 16.93
N ALA A 192 -16.71 3.48 17.54
CA ALA A 192 -15.50 3.39 18.38
C ALA A 192 -14.45 2.38 17.84
N GLN A 193 -14.11 2.50 16.56
CA GLN A 193 -13.30 1.51 15.85
C GLN A 193 -11.79 1.73 16.07
N LEU A 194 -11.06 0.62 16.25
CA LEU A 194 -9.61 0.56 16.02
C LEU A 194 -9.35 0.88 14.55
N VAL A 195 -8.42 1.76 14.25
CA VAL A 195 -8.07 2.16 12.89
C VAL A 195 -6.56 2.27 12.72
N SER A 196 -6.09 2.25 11.47
CA SER A 196 -4.75 2.71 11.12
C SER A 196 -4.83 4.06 10.41
N VAL A 197 -3.96 5.00 10.74
CA VAL A 197 -3.91 6.31 10.08
C VAL A 197 -2.58 6.46 9.38
N VAL A 198 -2.64 6.84 8.10
CA VAL A 198 -1.49 7.11 7.24
C VAL A 198 -1.49 8.58 6.86
N GLY A 199 -0.40 9.29 7.13
CA GLY A 199 -0.24 10.69 6.74
C GLY A 199 1.10 11.25 7.17
N ASP A 200 1.34 12.52 6.85
CA ASP A 200 2.52 13.22 7.34
C ASP A 200 2.29 13.64 8.79
N LEU A 201 3.29 13.39 9.65
CA LEU A 201 3.22 13.71 11.06
C LEU A 201 4.13 14.90 11.36
N ILE A 202 3.53 15.99 11.82
CA ILE A 202 4.24 17.17 12.31
C ILE A 202 4.68 16.92 13.75
N VAL A 203 5.95 17.18 14.04
CA VAL A 203 6.51 17.27 15.39
C VAL A 203 6.83 18.74 15.68
N TRP A 204 6.08 19.31 16.61
CA TRP A 204 6.22 20.71 17.02
C TRP A 204 7.43 20.90 17.95
N PRO A 205 7.94 22.14 18.13
CA PRO A 205 9.07 22.42 19.01
C PRO A 205 8.87 22.00 20.47
N ASP A 206 7.63 21.96 20.95
CA ASP A 206 7.26 21.50 22.30
C ASP A 206 7.18 19.95 22.41
N GLY A 207 7.43 19.23 21.32
CA GLY A 207 7.36 17.76 21.25
C GLY A 207 5.99 17.19 20.92
N THR A 208 4.95 18.04 20.85
CA THR A 208 3.59 17.68 20.44
C THR A 208 3.59 17.15 19.01
N LYS A 209 2.69 16.19 18.73
CA LYS A 209 2.58 15.54 17.41
C LYS A 209 1.15 15.64 16.88
N THR A 210 1.01 16.03 15.62
CA THR A 210 -0.28 16.14 14.93
C THR A 210 -0.14 15.67 13.50
N PHE A 211 -1.21 15.16 12.90
CA PHE A 211 -1.19 14.94 11.45
C PHE A 211 -1.20 16.30 10.73
N ASP A 212 -0.42 16.40 9.66
CA ASP A 212 -0.35 17.57 8.81
C ASP A 212 -1.65 17.69 8.02
N ASP A 213 -2.50 18.67 8.37
CA ASP A 213 -3.76 18.97 7.69
C ASP A 213 -3.55 19.57 6.29
N ARG A 214 -2.30 19.93 5.96
CA ARG A 214 -1.90 20.29 4.62
C ARG A 214 -1.62 19.03 3.81
N SER A 215 -1.22 17.92 4.40
CA SER A 215 -1.03 16.68 3.65
C SER A 215 -2.31 15.85 3.63
N GLN A 216 -2.44 14.97 2.64
CA GLN A 216 -3.56 14.03 2.60
C GLN A 216 -3.42 13.01 3.73
N VAL A 217 -4.48 12.79 4.49
CA VAL A 217 -4.52 11.79 5.57
C VAL A 217 -5.50 10.70 5.22
N THR A 218 -5.08 9.44 5.41
CA THR A 218 -5.88 8.25 5.11
C THR A 218 -6.14 7.46 6.39
N LEU A 219 -7.41 7.28 6.74
CA LEU A 219 -7.88 6.41 7.82
C LEU A 219 -8.26 5.05 7.23
N LEU A 220 -7.76 3.99 7.84
CA LEU A 220 -7.95 2.60 7.47
C LEU A 220 -8.79 1.95 8.56
N VAL A 221 -10.00 1.56 8.21
CA VAL A 221 -11.00 1.04 9.14
C VAL A 221 -11.14 -0.47 8.89
N PRO A 222 -10.78 -1.33 9.86
CA PRO A 222 -10.95 -2.78 9.77
C PRO A 222 -12.43 -3.13 9.64
N GLN A 223 -12.74 -4.22 8.92
CA GLN A 223 -14.08 -4.81 9.02
C GLN A 223 -14.24 -5.42 10.42
N LYS A 224 -15.48 -5.37 10.92
CA LYS A 224 -15.90 -6.30 11.99
C LYS A 224 -16.04 -7.71 11.43
#